data_AF-A0A1W1UI40-F1
#
_entry.id   AF-A0A1W1UI40-F1
#
_cell.length_a   1.000
_cell.length_b   1.000
_cell.length_c   1.000
_cell.angle_alpha   90.00
_cell.angle_beta   90.00
_cell.angle_gamma   90.00
#
_symmetry.space_group_name_H-M   'P 1'
#
loop_
_entity.id
_entity.type
_entity.pdbx_description
1 polymer ?
#
loop_
_entity_poly.entity_id
_entity_poly.type
_entity_poly.pdbx_seq_one_letter_code
_entity_poly.pdbx_strand_id
1 'polypeptide(L)'
;MYKFNAEVRQAQGTGASRRLRHAGLIPAIVYGGNEAPVSITLNHDELNNAQAHDSFYSEVITLVIDGKEVAVKIQAVQRHPFKPKLAHLDFKRV
;
A
#
# COMPACT_ATOMS: atom_id res chain seq x y z
N MET A 1 -11.39 10.93 -3.57
CA MET A 1 -10.96 9.91 -4.55
C MET A 1 -9.45 9.81 -4.56
N TYR A 2 -8.92 8.75 -3.99
CA TYR A 2 -7.49 8.51 -3.87
C TYR A 2 -6.99 7.66 -5.05
N LYS A 3 -5.87 8.07 -5.64
CA LYS A 3 -5.19 7.33 -6.71
C LYS A 3 -3.70 7.31 -6.43
N PHE A 4 -3.09 6.12 -6.40
CA PHE A 4 -1.67 5.95 -6.12
C PHE A 4 -1.01 5.05 -7.16
N ASN A 5 0.22 5.38 -7.53
CA ASN A 5 1.05 4.52 -8.36
C ASN A 5 1.73 3.47 -7.50
N ALA A 6 1.67 2.21 -7.94
CA ALA A 6 2.31 1.10 -7.26
C ALA A 6 3.16 0.28 -8.23
N GLU A 7 4.26 -0.26 -7.72
CA GLU A 7 5.16 -1.14 -8.46
C GLU A 7 5.12 -2.54 -7.89
N VAL A 8 5.08 -3.55 -8.77
CA VAL A 8 5.15 -4.96 -8.34
C VAL A 8 6.51 -5.25 -7.72
N ARG A 9 6.49 -5.90 -6.55
CA ARG A 9 7.71 -6.23 -5.81
C ARG A 9 8.43 -7.42 -6.43
N GLN A 10 9.69 -7.21 -6.77
CA GLN A 10 10.59 -8.29 -7.19
C GLN A 10 11.20 -9.06 -6.00
N ALA A 11 11.40 -8.39 -4.86
CA ALA A 11 12.05 -8.97 -3.69
C ALA A 11 11.13 -8.95 -2.44
N GLN A 12 11.09 -10.08 -1.75
CA GLN A 12 10.29 -10.32 -0.55
C GLN A 12 11.16 -10.62 0.69
N GLY A 13 10.53 -10.72 1.86
CA GLY A 13 11.21 -11.00 3.13
C GLY A 13 11.69 -9.76 3.90
N THR A 14 12.23 -10.00 5.09
CA THR A 14 12.54 -8.96 6.08
C THR A 14 13.55 -7.94 5.57
N GLY A 15 14.65 -8.39 4.96
CA GLY A 15 15.71 -7.50 4.46
C GLY A 15 15.23 -6.59 3.33
N ALA A 16 14.51 -7.15 2.35
CA ALA A 16 13.94 -6.38 1.24
C ALA A 16 12.95 -5.31 1.74
N SER A 17 12.02 -5.70 2.61
CA SER A 17 11.03 -4.78 3.18
C SER A 17 11.67 -3.66 4.02
N ARG A 18 12.77 -3.93 4.73
CA ARG A 18 13.52 -2.89 5.45
C ARG A 18 14.15 -1.89 4.49
N ARG A 19 14.79 -2.35 3.41
CA ARG A 19 15.39 -1.47 2.40
C ARG A 19 14.37 -0.53 1.76
N LEU A 20 13.18 -1.03 1.42
CA LEU A 20 12.08 -0.20 0.90
C LEU A 20 11.72 0.94 1.87
N ARG A 21 11.51 0.62 3.15
CA ARG A 21 11.19 1.63 4.18
C ARG A 21 12.28 2.66 4.38
N HIS A 22 13.56 2.27 4.23
CA HIS A 22 14.67 3.23 4.25
C HIS A 22 14.71 4.14 3.03
N ALA A 23 14.21 3.68 1.88
CA ALA A 23 14.13 4.44 0.64
C ALA A 23 12.88 5.33 0.52
N GLY A 24 12.10 5.51 1.60
CA GLY A 24 10.85 6.28 1.54
C GLY A 24 9.71 5.56 0.82
N LEU A 25 9.81 4.24 0.68
CA LEU A 25 8.79 3.38 0.09
C LEU A 25 8.17 2.49 1.15
N ILE A 26 6.95 2.03 0.89
CA ILE A 26 6.24 1.14 1.80
C ILE A 26 5.79 -0.14 1.10
N PRO A 27 6.11 -1.33 1.65
CA PRO A 27 5.55 -2.57 1.15
C PRO A 27 4.05 -2.65 1.45
N ALA A 28 3.28 -3.17 0.51
CA ALA A 28 1.88 -3.47 0.69
C ALA A 28 1.49 -4.74 -0.08
N ILE A 29 0.28 -5.24 0.18
CA ILE A 29 -0.30 -6.39 -0.50
C ILE A 29 -1.71 -6.07 -0.99
N VAL A 30 -2.04 -6.53 -2.20
CA VAL A 30 -3.39 -6.48 -2.77
C VAL A 30 -3.90 -7.91 -2.91
N TYR A 31 -5.08 -8.20 -2.37
CA TYR A 31 -5.70 -9.52 -2.46
C TYR A 31 -7.22 -9.42 -2.56
N GLY A 32 -7.90 -10.58 -2.66
CA GLY A 32 -9.35 -10.66 -2.82
C GLY A 32 -9.77 -10.81 -4.28
N GLY A 33 -11.05 -11.15 -4.48
CA GLY A 33 -11.57 -11.61 -5.76
C GLY A 33 -11.05 -13.00 -6.13
N ASN A 34 -10.99 -13.29 -7.43
CA ASN A 34 -10.51 -14.57 -7.97
C ASN A 34 -9.04 -14.53 -8.43
N GLU A 35 -8.38 -13.37 -8.31
CA GLU A 35 -6.98 -13.19 -8.70
C GLU A 35 -6.01 -13.51 -7.56
N ALA A 36 -4.81 -13.94 -7.91
CA ALA A 36 -3.74 -14.13 -6.95
C ALA A 36 -3.40 -12.82 -6.20
N PRO A 37 -2.97 -12.91 -4.93
CA PRO A 37 -2.42 -11.78 -4.21
C PRO A 37 -1.18 -11.21 -4.89
N VAL A 38 -1.08 -9.88 -4.95
CA VAL A 38 0.05 -9.18 -5.56
C VAL A 38 0.76 -8.36 -4.49
N SER A 39 2.07 -8.59 -4.35
CA SER A 39 2.93 -7.77 -3.50
C SER A 39 3.35 -6.51 -4.26
N ILE A 40 3.08 -5.35 -3.69
CA ILE A 40 3.36 -4.04 -4.30
C ILE A 40 4.18 -3.14 -3.39
N THR A 41 4.74 -2.10 -3.98
CA THR A 41 5.42 -1.00 -3.30
C THR A 41 4.73 0.31 -3.62
N LEU A 42 4.60 1.19 -2.63
CA LEU A 42 3.97 2.50 -2.75
C LEU A 42 4.90 3.58 -2.19
N ASN A 43 4.68 4.84 -2.59
CA ASN A 43 5.35 5.99 -1.99
C ASN A 43 4.87 6.20 -0.54
N HIS A 44 5.80 6.30 0.42
CA HIS A 44 5.42 6.46 1.82
C HIS A 44 4.71 7.78 2.10
N ASP A 45 5.22 8.89 1.56
CA ASP A 45 4.77 10.23 1.93
C ASP A 45 3.36 10.52 1.38
N GLU A 46 3.06 10.05 0.17
CA GLU A 46 1.71 10.11 -0.40
C GLU A 46 0.69 9.41 0.52
N LEU A 47 0.98 8.19 0.95
CA LEU A 47 0.09 7.45 1.84
C LEU A 47 0.05 8.06 3.24
N ASN A 48 1.19 8.56 3.73
CA ASN A 48 1.28 9.18 5.05
C ASN A 48 0.45 10.46 5.16
N ASN A 49 0.36 11.22 4.06
CA ASN A 49 -0.51 12.39 3.95
C ASN A 49 -1.98 11.98 3.79
N ALA A 50 -2.26 11.02 2.91
CA ALA A 50 -3.63 10.57 2.65
C ALA A 50 -4.30 10.01 3.91
N GLN A 51 -3.56 9.23 4.71
CA GLN A 51 -4.08 8.60 5.93
C GLN A 51 -4.51 9.56 7.04
N ALA A 52 -4.16 10.83 6.94
CA ALA A 52 -4.56 11.86 7.90
C ALA A 52 -6.04 12.22 7.77
N HIS A 53 -6.67 11.87 6.64
CA HIS A 53 -8.08 12.06 6.39
C HIS A 53 -8.84 10.76 6.64
N ASP A 54 -9.87 10.80 7.49
CA ASP A 54 -10.67 9.61 7.83
C ASP A 54 -11.32 8.94 6.60
N SER A 55 -11.58 9.72 5.55
CA SER A 55 -12.16 9.19 4.31
C SER A 55 -11.24 8.20 3.59
N PHE A 56 -9.92 8.25 3.85
CA PHE A 56 -8.95 7.31 3.30
C PHE A 56 -9.25 5.85 3.64
N TYR A 57 -9.85 5.59 4.81
CA TYR A 57 -10.14 4.22 5.26
C TYR A 57 -11.50 3.70 4.77
N SER A 58 -12.41 4.58 4.35
CA SER A 58 -13.78 4.22 3.94
C SER A 58 -14.01 4.29 2.43
N GLU A 59 -13.29 5.17 1.74
CA GLU A 59 -13.36 5.34 0.28
C GLU A 59 -12.76 4.15 -0.48
N VAL A 60 -13.21 3.98 -1.72
CA VAL A 60 -12.51 3.13 -2.70
C VAL A 60 -11.27 3.88 -3.20
N ILE A 61 -10.15 3.18 -3.21
CA ILE A 61 -8.84 3.66 -3.67
C ILE A 61 -8.54 3.03 -5.02
N THR A 62 -8.01 3.82 -5.94
CA THR A 62 -7.49 3.31 -7.22
C THR A 62 -5.98 3.13 -7.12
N LEU A 63 -5.49 1.90 -7.29
CA LEU A 63 -4.07 1.62 -7.43
C LEU A 63 -3.73 1.44 -8.92
N VAL A 64 -2.72 2.15 -9.40
CA VAL A 64 -2.16 1.96 -10.74
C VAL A 64 -0.97 1.01 -10.63
N ILE A 65 -1.15 -0.25 -11.05
CA ILE A 65 -0.14 -1.29 -10.98
C ILE A 65 0.24 -1.67 -12.41
N ASP A 66 1.48 -1.43 -12.81
CA ASP A 66 1.97 -1.67 -14.19
C ASP A 66 1.05 -1.06 -15.27
N GLY A 67 0.53 0.14 -15.01
CA GLY A 67 -0.39 0.86 -15.91
C GLY A 67 -1.84 0.40 -15.88
N LYS A 68 -2.18 -0.62 -15.07
CA LYS A 68 -3.57 -1.09 -14.88
C LYS A 68 -4.17 -0.50 -13.62
N GLU A 69 -5.39 0.00 -13.73
CA GLU A 69 -6.15 0.50 -12.57
C GLU A 69 -6.84 -0.64 -11.84
N VAL A 70 -6.64 -0.71 -10.52
CA VAL A 70 -7.23 -1.70 -9.63
C VAL A 70 -7.97 -0.97 -8.52
N ALA A 71 -9.27 -1.22 -8.39
CA ALA A 71 -10.09 -0.67 -7.31
C ALA A 71 -9.95 -1.52 -6.04
N VAL A 72 -9.58 -0.88 -4.93
CA VAL A 72 -9.33 -1.55 -3.65
C VAL A 72 -9.86 -0.74 -2.47
N LYS A 73 -9.99 -1.40 -1.32
CA LYS A 73 -10.19 -0.78 -0.01
C LYS A 73 -9.08 -1.18 0.94
N ILE A 74 -8.79 -0.33 1.90
CA ILE A 74 -7.87 -0.65 2.98
C ILE A 74 -8.52 -1.69 3.90
N GLN A 75 -7.86 -2.83 4.06
CA GLN A 75 -8.24 -3.83 5.04
C GLN A 75 -7.51 -3.61 6.37
N ALA A 76 -6.20 -3.36 6.31
CA ALA A 76 -5.39 -3.18 7.51
C ALA A 76 -4.23 -2.22 7.25
N VAL A 77 -3.82 -1.50 8.30
CA VAL A 77 -2.67 -0.61 8.29
C VAL A 77 -1.77 -0.95 9.46
N GLN A 78 -0.52 -1.27 9.16
CA GLN A 78 0.52 -1.44 10.17
C GLN A 78 1.30 -0.14 10.30
N ARG A 79 1.45 0.33 11.54
CA ARG A 79 2.15 1.57 11.87
C ARG A 79 3.47 1.26 12.54
N HIS A 80 4.42 2.18 12.42
CA HIS A 80 5.62 2.11 13.24
C HIS A 80 5.24 2.26 14.73
N PRO A 81 5.83 1.48 15.66
CA PRO A 81 5.40 1.48 17.07
C PRO A 81 5.46 2.81 17.83
N PHE A 82 6.18 3.80 17.31
CA PHE A 82 6.42 5.08 17.99
C PHE A 82 6.73 6.26 17.06
N LYS A 83 6.95 6.02 15.76
CA LYS A 83 7.18 7.08 14.77
C LYS A 83 5.89 7.32 14.01
N PRO A 84 5.61 8.54 13.56
CA PRO A 84 4.49 8.84 12.67
C PRO A 84 4.80 8.35 11.24
N LYS A 85 5.00 7.04 11.09
CA LYS A 85 5.35 6.38 9.82
C LYS A 85 4.51 5.12 9.64
N LEU A 86 4.15 4.86 8.40
CA LEU A 86 3.50 3.62 8.00
C LEU A 86 4.55 2.52 7.82
N ALA A 87 4.20 1.27 8.14
CA ALA A 87 5.09 0.11 8.06
C ALA A 87 4.66 -0.90 6.99
N HIS A 88 3.36 -1.12 6.83
CA HIS A 88 2.74 -1.98 5.81
C HIS A 88 1.26 -1.60 5.62
N LEU A 89 0.70 -1.85 4.44
CA LEU A 89 -0.75 -1.79 4.19
C LEU A 89 -1.26 -3.05 3.49
N ASP A 90 -2.49 -3.40 3.83
CA ASP A 90 -3.23 -4.50 3.24
C ASP A 90 -4.44 -3.94 2.51
N PHE A 91 -4.56 -4.27 1.22
CA PHE A 91 -5.64 -3.84 0.35
C PHE A 91 -6.48 -5.04 -0.09
N LYS A 92 -7.80 -4.88 -0.01
CA LYS A 92 -8.76 -5.85 -0.51
C LYS A 92 -9.42 -5.31 -1.78
N ARG A 93 -9.41 -6.08 -2.87
CA ARG A 93 -10.16 -5.77 -4.10
C ARG A 93 -11.66 -5.67 -3.79
N VAL A 94 -12.30 -4.65 -4.37
CA VAL A 94 -13.74 -4.39 -4.26
C VAL A 94 -14.46 -4.96 -5.47
#